data_AF-A0A1G6CYB0-F1
#
_entry.id   AF-A0A1G6CYB0-F1
#
_cell.length_a   1.000
_cell.length_b   1.000
_cell.length_c   1.000
_cell.angle_alpha   90.00
_cell.angle_beta   90.00
_cell.angle_gamma   90.00
#
_symmetry.space_group_name_H-M   'P 1'
#
loop_
_entity.id
_entity.type
_entity.pdbx_description
1 polymer ?
#
loop_
_entity_poly.entity_id
_entity_poly.type
_entity_poly.pdbx_seq_one_letter_code
_entity_poly.pdbx_strand_id
1 'polypeptide(L)'
;MDYYAATLREPGEKLNNDGLLVKGIHLKDRSDLVVMVLSSCGANKKLSDRIIRNAEKLIHKGYDKDVPALLQRLFKKFGHSGFLVGKSTPDITVLVMKGINYYAMNRGCNRVMRIGRLGATDLFEEDDVIMHGQYYYLEGRLPEGSTLIAANSAFFERQRDTEIHRRLCPQMCVGNNEMQKNIEYLRSQLWSRGEKRPVTAAAVCVK
;
A
#
# COMPACT_ATOMS: atom_id res chain seq x y z
N MET A 1 0.14 -2.02 20.89
CA MET A 1 -0.44 -2.49 19.62
C MET A 1 0.73 -2.76 18.74
N ASP A 2 0.87 -4.01 18.37
CA ASP A 2 2.00 -4.49 17.62
C ASP A 2 1.61 -4.56 16.15
N TYR A 3 2.54 -4.20 15.29
CA TYR A 3 2.36 -4.30 13.85
C TYR A 3 3.40 -5.26 13.33
N TYR A 4 2.94 -6.24 12.57
CA TYR A 4 3.83 -7.05 11.76
C TYR A 4 3.76 -6.61 10.32
N ALA A 5 4.90 -6.47 9.67
CA ALA A 5 5.00 -5.98 8.30
C ALA A 5 5.78 -6.94 7.43
N ALA A 6 5.37 -7.03 6.16
CA ALA A 6 6.09 -7.72 5.11
C ALA A 6 6.11 -6.88 3.85
N THR A 7 7.16 -7.04 3.06
CA THR A 7 7.32 -6.31 1.81
C THR A 7 7.83 -7.21 0.71
N LEU A 8 7.44 -6.88 -0.51
CA LEU A 8 7.83 -7.56 -1.72
C LEU A 8 8.16 -6.50 -2.76
N ARG A 9 9.35 -6.59 -3.37
CA ARG A 9 9.76 -5.70 -4.47
C ARG A 9 10.61 -6.49 -5.47
N GLU A 10 9.91 -7.21 -6.32
CA GLU A 10 10.50 -8.17 -7.25
C GLU A 10 10.61 -7.58 -8.66
N PRO A 11 11.74 -7.76 -9.35
CA PRO A 11 11.96 -7.29 -10.72
C PRO A 11 11.07 -7.99 -11.76
N GLY A 12 10.79 -9.29 -11.60
CA GLY A 12 10.31 -10.09 -12.74
C GLY A 12 11.39 -10.18 -13.81
N GLU A 13 11.05 -10.04 -15.09
CA GLU A 13 12.00 -10.07 -16.22
C GLU A 13 12.68 -8.71 -16.50
N LYS A 14 12.22 -7.62 -15.87
CA LYS A 14 12.75 -6.26 -16.07
C LYS A 14 13.13 -5.63 -14.73
N LEU A 15 13.77 -4.47 -14.73
CA LEU A 15 14.02 -3.74 -13.49
C LEU A 15 12.70 -3.27 -12.85
N ASN A 16 12.57 -3.46 -11.53
CA ASN A 16 11.45 -2.90 -10.77
C ASN A 16 11.69 -1.39 -10.54
N ASN A 17 10.89 -0.57 -11.22
CA ASN A 17 10.89 0.89 -11.12
C ASN A 17 9.86 1.44 -10.12
N ASP A 18 9.15 0.56 -9.41
CA ASP A 18 8.19 0.97 -8.39
C ASP A 18 8.94 1.45 -7.14
N GLY A 19 8.34 2.43 -6.48
CA GLY A 19 8.74 2.89 -5.15
C GLY A 19 7.89 2.23 -4.09
N LEU A 20 8.52 1.79 -3.00
CA LEU A 20 7.85 1.21 -1.85
C LEU A 20 8.44 1.75 -0.55
N LEU A 21 7.59 2.07 0.41
CA LEU A 21 7.94 2.42 1.77
C LEU A 21 6.95 1.76 2.73
N VAL A 22 7.47 1.14 3.78
CA VAL A 22 6.73 0.79 5.00
C VAL A 22 7.55 1.28 6.17
N LYS A 23 6.98 2.14 7.02
CA LYS A 23 7.73 2.77 8.11
C LYS A 23 6.85 3.02 9.32
N GLY A 24 7.31 2.53 10.47
CA GLY A 24 6.84 2.97 11.78
C GLY A 24 7.44 4.33 12.13
N ILE A 25 6.62 5.26 12.61
CA ILE A 25 7.03 6.58 13.07
C ILE A 25 6.64 6.68 14.54
N HIS A 26 7.66 6.68 15.41
CA HIS A 26 7.47 6.87 16.83
C HIS A 26 7.29 8.36 17.16
N LEU A 27 6.24 8.69 17.92
CA LEU A 27 5.90 10.06 18.28
C LEU A 27 5.95 10.21 19.80
N LYS A 28 6.86 11.05 20.31
CA LYS A 28 7.16 11.16 21.75
C LYS A 28 5.92 11.28 22.65
N ASP A 29 4.97 12.12 22.27
CA ASP A 29 3.80 12.45 23.08
C ASP A 29 2.48 11.91 22.49
N ARG A 30 2.53 11.02 21.49
CA ARG A 30 1.34 10.59 20.72
C ARG A 30 1.43 9.15 20.23
N SER A 31 0.29 8.63 19.74
CA SER A 31 0.23 7.30 19.14
C SER A 31 1.13 7.20 17.91
N ASP A 32 1.94 6.15 17.88
CA ASP A 32 2.79 5.79 16.74
C ASP A 32 1.97 5.61 15.46
N LEU A 33 2.63 5.90 14.34
CA LEU A 33 2.05 5.77 13.01
C LEU A 33 2.75 4.68 12.22
N VAL A 34 1.99 3.96 11.39
CA VAL A 34 2.56 3.14 10.32
C VAL A 34 2.18 3.77 9.00
N VAL A 35 3.18 4.05 8.18
CA VAL A 35 3.01 4.66 6.85
C VAL A 35 3.43 3.66 5.80
N MET A 36 2.54 3.40 4.85
CA MET A 36 2.82 2.62 3.65
C MET A 36 2.61 3.50 2.43
N VAL A 37 3.59 3.51 1.52
CA VAL A 37 3.52 4.25 0.27
C VAL A 37 3.96 3.33 -0.85
N LEU A 38 3.10 3.17 -1.85
CA LEU A 38 3.39 2.46 -3.09
C LEU A 38 3.24 3.44 -4.26
N SER A 39 4.25 3.49 -5.11
CA SER A 39 4.21 4.27 -6.35
C SER A 39 4.64 3.39 -7.51
N SER A 40 3.73 3.13 -8.44
CA SER A 40 4.01 2.30 -9.62
C SER A 40 4.12 3.20 -10.85
N CYS A 41 5.31 3.26 -11.44
CA CYS A 41 5.60 4.10 -12.60
C CYS A 41 6.62 3.40 -13.49
N GLY A 42 6.15 2.45 -14.31
CA GLY A 42 7.00 1.54 -15.08
C GLY A 42 8.10 2.22 -15.90
N ALA A 43 7.87 3.44 -16.38
CA ALA A 43 8.82 4.21 -17.18
C ALA A 43 9.81 5.09 -16.36
N ASN A 44 9.54 5.40 -15.08
CA ASN A 44 10.26 6.46 -14.38
C ASN A 44 10.48 6.18 -12.88
N LYS A 45 11.55 5.44 -12.56
CA LYS A 45 12.00 5.19 -11.18
C LYS A 45 12.22 6.47 -10.36
N LYS A 46 12.80 7.51 -10.96
CA LYS A 46 13.10 8.77 -10.26
C LYS A 46 11.81 9.46 -9.79
N LEU A 47 10.73 9.33 -10.54
CA LEU A 47 9.42 9.85 -10.14
C LEU A 47 8.86 9.07 -8.94
N SER A 48 8.93 7.74 -8.98
CA SER A 48 8.52 6.89 -7.85
C SER A 48 9.29 7.26 -6.58
N ASP A 49 10.63 7.32 -6.64
CA ASP A 49 11.47 7.72 -5.51
C ASP A 49 11.11 9.11 -4.98
N ARG A 50 10.79 10.06 -5.87
CA ARG A 50 10.36 11.41 -5.49
C ARG A 50 9.03 11.38 -4.76
N ILE A 51 8.07 10.56 -5.20
CA ILE A 51 6.77 10.40 -4.55
C ILE A 51 6.96 9.84 -3.14
N ILE A 52 7.72 8.74 -2.99
CA ILE A 52 8.01 8.11 -1.70
C ILE A 52 8.60 9.13 -0.72
N ARG A 53 9.67 9.83 -1.11
CA ARG A 53 10.34 10.82 -0.23
C ARG A 53 9.44 12.01 0.12
N ASN A 54 8.56 12.44 -0.79
CA ASN A 54 7.63 13.53 -0.51
C ASN A 54 6.51 13.08 0.45
N ALA A 55 5.98 11.87 0.27
CA ALA A 55 4.97 11.30 1.15
C ALA A 55 5.52 11.15 2.58
N GLU A 56 6.70 10.53 2.73
CA GLU A 56 7.38 10.39 4.02
C GLU A 56 7.58 11.75 4.70
N LYS A 57 8.15 12.72 3.98
CA LYS A 57 8.42 14.06 4.52
C LYS A 57 7.14 14.80 4.90
N LEU A 58 6.07 14.68 4.12
CA LEU A 58 4.79 15.32 4.42
C LEU A 58 4.16 14.75 5.67
N ILE A 59 4.12 13.43 5.80
CA ILE A 59 3.54 12.77 6.97
C ILE A 59 4.39 13.06 8.20
N HIS A 60 5.72 12.91 8.13
CA HIS A 60 6.60 13.19 9.26
C HIS A 60 6.52 14.65 9.76
N LYS A 61 6.33 15.63 8.86
CA LYS A 61 6.26 17.06 9.23
C LYS A 61 4.88 17.57 9.61
N GLY A 62 3.82 16.85 9.29
CA GLY A 62 2.46 17.36 9.45
C GLY A 62 1.49 16.35 10.04
N TYR A 63 1.96 15.26 10.63
CA TYR A 63 1.10 14.24 11.23
C TYR A 63 0.19 14.78 12.35
N ASP A 64 0.54 15.92 12.93
CA ASP A 64 -0.24 16.67 13.90
C ASP A 64 -1.42 17.43 13.27
N LYS A 65 -1.44 17.49 11.94
CA LYS A 65 -2.47 18.12 11.12
C LYS A 65 -3.41 17.05 10.55
N ASP A 66 -4.44 17.54 9.89
CA ASP A 66 -5.38 16.75 9.10
C ASP A 66 -4.62 15.87 8.06
N VAL A 67 -4.43 14.58 8.40
CA VAL A 67 -3.79 13.56 7.56
C VAL A 67 -4.48 13.46 6.20
N PRO A 68 -5.81 13.39 6.11
CA PRO A 68 -6.52 13.49 4.83
C PRO A 68 -6.08 14.70 4.01
N ALA A 69 -6.04 15.91 4.58
CA ALA A 69 -5.61 17.10 3.86
C ALA A 69 -4.14 17.02 3.37
N LEU A 70 -3.24 16.37 4.12
CA LEU A 70 -1.86 16.13 3.68
C LEU A 70 -1.80 15.18 2.49
N LEU A 71 -2.56 14.08 2.55
CA LEU A 71 -2.63 13.12 1.45
C LEU A 71 -3.21 13.78 0.20
N GLN A 72 -4.30 14.57 0.32
CA GLN A 72 -4.84 15.33 -0.81
C GLN A 72 -3.80 16.23 -1.48
N ARG A 73 -2.96 16.92 -0.70
CA ARG A 73 -1.87 17.77 -1.24
C ARG A 73 -0.85 16.94 -2.03
N LEU A 74 -0.49 15.75 -1.54
CA LEU A 74 0.40 14.84 -2.25
C LEU A 74 -0.22 14.41 -3.59
N PHE A 75 -1.47 13.96 -3.58
CA PHE A 75 -2.16 13.49 -4.77
C PHE A 75 -2.37 14.61 -5.79
N LYS A 76 -2.72 15.84 -5.37
CA LYS A 76 -2.77 17.02 -6.25
C LYS A 76 -1.40 17.33 -6.86
N LYS A 77 -0.34 17.36 -6.04
CA LYS A 77 1.03 17.64 -6.49
C LYS A 77 1.52 16.67 -7.56
N PHE A 78 1.13 15.41 -7.48
CA PHE A 78 1.53 14.36 -8.42
C PHE A 78 0.39 13.92 -9.35
N GLY A 79 -0.73 14.65 -9.39
CA GLY A 79 -2.00 14.25 -10.04
C GLY A 79 -2.52 15.24 -11.06
N HIS A 80 -1.66 15.62 -12.00
CA HIS A 80 -2.08 16.31 -13.22
C HIS A 80 -2.46 17.81 -13.10
N SER A 81 -1.82 18.57 -12.20
CA SER A 81 -1.85 20.04 -12.28
C SER A 81 -0.44 20.63 -12.41
N GLY A 82 0.05 20.73 -13.65
CA GLY A 82 1.29 21.44 -13.96
C GLY A 82 1.84 21.15 -15.36
N PHE A 83 1.24 21.77 -16.39
CA PHE A 83 1.87 22.24 -17.64
C PHE A 83 2.81 21.31 -18.43
N LEU A 84 2.75 19.99 -18.22
CA LEU A 84 3.64 19.03 -18.86
C LEU A 84 2.83 17.91 -19.49
N VAL A 85 2.27 18.23 -20.66
CA VAL A 85 1.78 17.25 -21.64
C VAL A 85 2.89 16.22 -21.88
N GLY A 86 2.58 14.94 -21.65
CA GLY A 86 3.49 13.82 -21.98
C GLY A 86 4.24 13.13 -20.83
N LYS A 87 3.99 13.46 -19.55
CA LYS A 87 4.55 12.69 -18.42
C LYS A 87 3.62 11.55 -18.00
N SER A 88 4.18 10.35 -17.80
CA SER A 88 3.45 9.19 -17.28
C SER A 88 2.80 9.51 -15.94
N THR A 89 1.49 9.29 -15.83
CA THR A 89 0.77 9.38 -14.56
C THR A 89 1.11 8.14 -13.72
N PRO A 90 1.75 8.28 -12.55
CA PRO A 90 2.07 7.13 -11.72
C PRO A 90 0.82 6.68 -10.96
N ASP A 91 0.73 5.38 -10.71
CA ASP A 91 -0.22 4.86 -9.73
C ASP A 91 0.35 5.15 -8.34
N ILE A 92 -0.47 5.68 -7.44
CA ILE A 92 -0.05 6.07 -6.10
C ILE A 92 -1.03 5.51 -5.10
N THR A 93 -0.51 4.81 -4.11
CA THR A 93 -1.26 4.36 -2.95
C THR A 93 -0.56 4.84 -1.70
N VAL A 94 -1.29 5.48 -0.80
CA VAL A 94 -0.80 5.85 0.52
C VAL A 94 -1.76 5.33 1.56
N LEU A 95 -1.24 4.59 2.53
CA LEU A 95 -1.97 4.12 3.69
C LEU A 95 -1.25 4.63 4.95
N VAL A 96 -2.00 5.27 5.84
CA VAL A 96 -1.51 5.74 7.13
C VAL A 96 -2.36 5.12 8.21
N MET A 97 -1.74 4.36 9.11
CA MET A 97 -2.38 3.78 10.28
C MET A 97 -1.99 4.52 11.54
N LYS A 98 -2.97 4.75 12.42
CA LYS A 98 -2.84 5.37 13.73
C LYS A 98 -3.62 4.53 14.74
N GLY A 99 -2.92 3.61 15.41
CA GLY A 99 -3.60 2.54 16.13
C GLY A 99 -4.41 1.67 15.16
N ILE A 100 -5.67 1.42 15.51
CA ILE A 100 -6.62 0.70 14.65
C ILE A 100 -7.22 1.56 13.54
N ASN A 101 -7.06 2.88 13.57
CA ASN A 101 -7.64 3.73 12.53
C ASN A 101 -6.71 3.79 11.33
N TYR A 102 -7.26 3.78 10.11
CA TYR A 102 -6.48 3.97 8.89
C TYR A 102 -7.07 5.04 7.99
N TYR A 103 -6.19 5.66 7.21
CA TYR A 103 -6.49 6.58 6.12
C TYR A 103 -5.82 6.06 4.86
N ALA A 104 -6.59 5.84 3.81
CA ALA A 104 -6.11 5.32 2.55
C ALA A 104 -6.45 6.29 1.41
N MET A 105 -5.48 6.55 0.54
CA MET A 105 -5.72 7.16 -0.76
C MET A 105 -5.10 6.34 -1.86
N ASN A 106 -5.83 6.19 -2.97
CA ASN A 106 -5.39 5.40 -4.10
C ASN A 106 -5.70 6.10 -5.42
N ARG A 107 -4.77 6.01 -6.36
CA ARG A 107 -4.96 6.41 -7.76
C ARG A 107 -4.32 5.36 -8.65
N GLY A 108 -5.02 5.04 -9.74
CA GLY A 108 -4.54 4.13 -10.76
C GLY A 108 -4.93 2.70 -10.44
N CYS A 109 -4.11 1.75 -10.85
CA CYS A 109 -4.45 0.32 -10.85
C CYS A 109 -3.88 -0.44 -9.65
N ASN A 110 -3.19 0.23 -8.72
CA ASN A 110 -2.84 -0.39 -7.44
C ASN A 110 -4.12 -0.74 -6.67
N ARG A 111 -4.09 -1.83 -5.91
CA ARG A 111 -5.21 -2.27 -5.07
C ARG A 111 -4.77 -2.35 -3.62
N VAL A 112 -5.74 -2.11 -2.73
CA VAL A 112 -5.58 -2.29 -1.28
C VAL A 112 -6.68 -3.22 -0.81
N MET A 113 -6.28 -4.30 -0.15
CA MET A 113 -7.19 -5.34 0.30
C MET A 113 -7.07 -5.53 1.81
N ARG A 114 -8.22 -5.63 2.48
CA ARG A 114 -8.34 -6.03 3.88
C ARG A 114 -8.57 -7.53 3.95
N ILE A 115 -7.78 -8.19 4.79
CA ILE A 115 -7.82 -9.63 5.02
C ILE A 115 -8.15 -9.84 6.50
N GLY A 116 -9.37 -10.28 6.75
CA GLY A 116 -9.86 -10.61 8.09
C GLY A 116 -9.95 -12.12 8.32
N ARG A 117 -10.60 -12.51 9.41
CA ARG A 117 -10.85 -13.92 9.72
C ARG A 117 -11.73 -14.61 8.67
N LEU A 118 -12.76 -13.91 8.18
CA LEU A 118 -13.82 -14.51 7.34
C LEU A 118 -13.54 -14.42 5.84
N GLY A 119 -12.64 -13.54 5.41
CA GLY A 119 -12.37 -13.35 3.98
C GLY A 119 -11.45 -12.18 3.70
N ALA A 120 -11.32 -11.88 2.41
CA ALA A 120 -10.60 -10.73 1.90
C ALA A 120 -11.54 -9.82 1.11
N THR A 121 -11.34 -8.51 1.21
CA THR A 121 -12.20 -7.48 0.60
C THR A 121 -11.33 -6.34 0.08
N ASP A 122 -11.55 -5.91 -1.15
CA ASP A 122 -10.92 -4.70 -1.69
C ASP A 122 -11.49 -3.45 -0.99
N LEU A 123 -10.61 -2.63 -0.42
CA LEU A 123 -11.03 -1.44 0.32
C LEU A 123 -11.65 -0.37 -0.58
N PHE A 124 -11.22 -0.26 -1.83
CA PHE A 124 -11.70 0.78 -2.75
C PHE A 124 -12.91 0.36 -3.60
N GLU A 125 -13.46 -0.82 -3.31
CA GLU A 125 -14.73 -1.30 -3.86
C GLU A 125 -15.86 -1.29 -2.80
N GLU A 126 -15.56 -0.84 -1.57
CA GLU A 126 -16.56 -0.66 -0.50
C GLU A 126 -17.42 0.61 -0.73
N ASP A 127 -18.65 0.61 -0.23
CA ASP A 127 -19.66 1.66 -0.48
C ASP A 127 -19.27 3.06 0.03
N ASP A 128 -18.33 3.14 0.99
CA ASP A 128 -17.92 4.37 1.68
C ASP A 128 -16.77 5.14 0.97
N VAL A 129 -16.42 4.73 -0.25
CA VAL A 129 -15.29 5.31 -0.99
C VAL A 129 -15.65 6.68 -1.59
N ILE A 130 -14.87 7.71 -1.25
CA ILE A 130 -15.05 9.06 -1.79
C ILE A 130 -14.12 9.26 -2.99
N MET A 131 -14.71 9.45 -4.18
CA MET A 131 -13.97 9.81 -5.40
C MET A 131 -13.71 11.31 -5.47
N HIS A 132 -12.44 11.71 -5.52
CA HIS A 132 -12.01 13.10 -5.63
C HIS A 132 -11.27 13.35 -6.95
N GLY A 133 -12.03 13.45 -8.04
CA GLY A 133 -11.48 13.67 -9.38
C GLY A 133 -10.70 12.46 -9.88
N GLN A 134 -9.39 12.40 -9.62
CA GLN A 134 -8.50 11.34 -10.12
C GLN A 134 -8.05 10.33 -9.05
N TYR A 135 -8.48 10.47 -7.81
CA TYR A 135 -8.09 9.55 -6.73
C TYR A 135 -9.28 9.22 -5.84
N TYR A 136 -9.18 8.07 -5.19
CA TYR A 136 -10.13 7.59 -4.20
C TYR A 136 -9.56 7.82 -2.80
N TYR A 137 -10.43 8.15 -1.86
CA TYR A 137 -10.12 8.31 -0.46
C TYR A 137 -11.06 7.44 0.39
N LEU A 138 -10.50 6.84 1.42
CA LEU A 138 -11.24 6.07 2.42
C LEU A 138 -10.59 6.28 3.79
N GLU A 139 -11.42 6.35 4.82
CA GLU A 139 -11.02 6.18 6.22
C GLU A 139 -11.77 5.01 6.84
N GLY A 140 -11.14 4.35 7.80
CA GLY A 140 -11.78 3.23 8.45
C GLY A 140 -11.02 2.73 9.66
N ARG A 141 -11.46 1.58 10.17
CA ARG A 141 -10.85 0.91 11.31
C ARG A 141 -10.45 -0.51 10.92
N LEU A 142 -9.22 -0.88 11.24
CA LEU A 142 -8.65 -2.19 11.06
C LEU A 142 -8.59 -2.87 12.45
N PRO A 143 -9.52 -3.78 12.76
CA PRO A 143 -9.55 -4.42 14.07
C PRO A 143 -8.32 -5.31 14.25
N GLU A 144 -7.95 -5.53 15.51
CA GLU A 144 -6.88 -6.47 15.87
C GLU A 144 -7.14 -7.85 15.24
N GLY A 145 -6.08 -8.50 14.77
CA GLY A 145 -6.22 -9.69 13.97
C GLY A 145 -6.84 -9.39 12.61
N SER A 146 -6.33 -8.37 11.93
CA SER A 146 -6.59 -8.11 10.50
C SER A 146 -5.31 -7.68 9.80
N THR A 147 -5.21 -8.01 8.52
CA THR A 147 -4.08 -7.63 7.66
C THR A 147 -4.56 -6.71 6.55
N LEU A 148 -3.80 -5.65 6.28
CA LEU A 148 -3.93 -4.85 5.05
C LEU A 148 -2.79 -5.23 4.11
N ILE A 149 -3.09 -5.37 2.83
CA ILE A 149 -2.08 -5.48 1.78
C ILE A 149 -2.36 -4.43 0.70
N ALA A 150 -1.33 -3.68 0.33
CA ALA A 150 -1.33 -2.78 -0.80
C ALA A 150 -0.32 -3.30 -1.83
N ALA A 151 -0.74 -3.48 -3.09
CA ALA A 151 0.15 -3.96 -4.14
C ALA A 151 -0.22 -3.41 -5.52
N ASN A 152 0.73 -3.52 -6.44
CA ASN A 152 0.50 -3.19 -7.85
C ASN A 152 -0.40 -4.25 -8.52
N SER A 153 -0.96 -3.94 -9.69
CA SER A 153 -1.92 -4.84 -10.34
C SER A 153 -1.33 -6.23 -10.67
N ALA A 154 -0.03 -6.30 -10.97
CA ALA A 154 0.68 -7.55 -11.24
C ALA A 154 0.67 -8.53 -10.06
N PHE A 155 0.59 -8.05 -8.82
CA PHE A 155 0.42 -8.92 -7.66
C PHE A 155 -0.93 -9.64 -7.66
N PHE A 156 -2.00 -8.93 -8.02
CA PHE A 156 -3.37 -9.43 -7.88
C PHE A 156 -3.88 -10.19 -9.11
N GLU A 157 -3.56 -9.76 -10.33
CA GLU A 157 -4.19 -10.28 -11.57
C GLU A 157 -4.03 -11.80 -11.78
N ARG A 158 -2.97 -12.42 -11.25
CA ARG A 158 -2.67 -13.85 -11.37
C ARG A 158 -2.73 -14.61 -10.03
N GLN A 159 -3.28 -14.00 -8.99
CA GLN A 159 -3.52 -14.61 -7.70
C GLN A 159 -5.01 -14.58 -7.38
N ARG A 160 -5.53 -15.65 -6.77
CA ARG A 160 -6.92 -15.64 -6.29
C ARG A 160 -6.96 -15.02 -4.90
N ASP A 161 -7.97 -14.22 -4.61
CA ASP A 161 -8.14 -13.60 -3.29
C ASP A 161 -8.20 -14.64 -2.16
N THR A 162 -8.75 -15.83 -2.43
CA THR A 162 -8.75 -16.97 -1.48
C THR A 162 -7.34 -17.45 -1.12
N GLU A 163 -6.38 -17.34 -2.03
CA GLU A 163 -4.98 -17.74 -1.79
C GLU A 163 -4.28 -16.68 -0.96
N ILE A 164 -4.51 -15.40 -1.29
CA ILE A 164 -3.99 -14.28 -0.53
C ILE A 164 -4.54 -14.33 0.90
N HIS A 165 -5.85 -14.55 1.06
CA HIS A 165 -6.50 -14.75 2.35
C HIS A 165 -5.86 -15.89 3.13
N ARG A 166 -5.69 -17.08 2.54
CA ARG A 166 -5.08 -18.23 3.23
C ARG A 166 -3.66 -17.99 3.73
N ARG A 167 -2.90 -17.08 3.10
CA ARG A 167 -1.50 -16.79 3.45
C ARG A 167 -1.34 -15.59 4.36
N LEU A 168 -2.23 -14.62 4.25
CA LEU A 168 -2.15 -13.36 4.99
C LEU A 168 -3.28 -13.23 6.00
N CYS A 169 -4.03 -14.30 6.28
CA CYS A 169 -4.99 -14.29 7.35
C CYS A 169 -4.28 -14.12 8.71
N PRO A 170 -4.95 -13.53 9.70
CA PRO A 170 -4.34 -13.14 10.98
C PRO A 170 -3.69 -14.29 11.76
N GLN A 171 -4.17 -15.53 11.55
CA GLN A 171 -3.61 -16.74 12.17
C GLN A 171 -2.25 -17.12 11.58
N MET A 172 -1.98 -16.72 10.35
CA MET A 172 -0.72 -16.95 9.65
C MET A 172 0.29 -15.81 9.87
N CYS A 173 -0.19 -14.64 10.32
CA CYS A 173 0.61 -13.46 10.61
C CYS A 173 0.99 -13.41 12.11
N VAL A 174 1.81 -14.38 12.55
CA VAL A 174 2.24 -14.49 13.97
C VAL A 174 3.48 -13.65 14.28
N GLY A 175 4.20 -13.19 13.25
CA GLY A 175 5.37 -12.33 13.35
C GLY A 175 5.80 -11.79 12.00
N ASN A 176 6.78 -10.87 12.00
CA ASN A 176 7.36 -10.29 10.78
C ASN A 176 7.92 -11.38 9.84
N ASN A 177 8.62 -12.37 10.40
CA ASN A 177 9.23 -13.45 9.62
C ASN A 177 8.19 -14.32 8.93
N GLU A 178 7.11 -14.67 9.63
CA GLU A 178 6.01 -15.48 9.10
C GLU A 178 5.26 -14.71 8.01
N MET A 179 4.97 -13.42 8.23
CA MET A 179 4.39 -12.58 7.19
C MET A 179 5.27 -12.48 5.95
N GLN A 180 6.58 -12.32 6.14
CA GLN A 180 7.53 -12.25 5.03
C GLN A 180 7.59 -13.58 4.26
N LYS A 181 7.64 -14.72 4.93
CA LYS A 181 7.56 -16.05 4.28
C LYS A 181 6.25 -16.21 3.50
N ASN A 182 5.13 -15.74 4.05
CA ASN A 182 3.84 -15.84 3.39
C ASN A 182 3.76 -14.98 2.12
N ILE A 183 4.26 -13.73 2.14
CA ILE A 183 4.27 -12.89 0.95
C ILE A 183 5.24 -13.41 -0.12
N GLU A 184 6.37 -14.00 0.27
CA GLU A 184 7.33 -14.65 -0.63
C GLU A 184 6.80 -15.94 -1.25
N TYR A 185 5.96 -16.68 -0.51
CA TYR A 185 5.24 -17.82 -1.06
C TYR A 185 4.23 -17.37 -2.11
N LEU A 186 3.47 -16.30 -1.86
CA LEU A 186 2.56 -15.71 -2.85
C LEU A 186 3.33 -15.28 -4.12
N ARG A 187 4.51 -14.68 -3.95
CA ARG A 187 5.43 -14.41 -5.07
C ARG A 187 5.79 -15.68 -5.85
N SER A 188 6.21 -16.75 -5.17
CA SER A 188 6.63 -17.98 -5.88
C SER A 188 5.48 -18.59 -6.69
N GLN A 189 4.25 -18.47 -6.21
CA GLN A 189 3.05 -18.86 -6.95
C GLN A 189 2.86 -17.99 -8.21
N LEU A 190 3.03 -16.67 -8.13
CA LEU A 190 2.97 -15.78 -9.31
C LEU A 190 3.98 -16.18 -10.39
N TRP A 191 5.22 -16.46 -10.01
CA TRP A 191 6.26 -16.90 -10.95
C TRP A 191 5.93 -18.24 -11.58
N SER A 192 5.44 -19.20 -10.79
CA SER A 192 5.01 -20.50 -11.34
C SER A 192 3.87 -20.38 -12.36
N ARG A 193 3.11 -19.28 -12.31
CA ARG A 193 2.01 -18.94 -13.23
C ARG A 193 2.45 -18.02 -14.37
N GLY A 194 3.76 -17.82 -14.54
CA GLY A 194 4.33 -17.02 -15.62
C GLY A 194 4.13 -15.51 -15.46
N GLU A 195 4.00 -14.98 -14.25
CA GLU A 195 4.10 -13.52 -14.05
C GLU A 195 5.54 -13.07 -14.32
N LYS A 196 5.68 -12.11 -15.24
CA LYS A 196 6.96 -11.61 -15.75
C LYS A 196 7.17 -10.14 -15.42
N ARG A 197 6.12 -9.43 -14.99
CA ARG A 197 6.17 -8.02 -14.64
C ARG A 197 6.79 -7.84 -13.25
N PRO A 198 7.30 -6.63 -12.95
CA PRO A 198 7.66 -6.28 -11.58
C PRO A 198 6.47 -6.42 -10.63
N VAL A 199 6.70 -7.05 -9.48
CA VAL A 199 5.68 -7.24 -8.44
C VAL A 199 6.11 -6.45 -7.22
N THR A 200 5.26 -5.53 -6.78
CA THR A 200 5.51 -4.70 -5.61
C THR A 200 4.32 -4.76 -4.68
N ALA A 201 4.53 -5.19 -3.45
CA ALA A 201 3.50 -5.33 -2.44
C ALA A 201 4.05 -4.98 -1.05
N ALA A 202 3.17 -4.52 -0.18
CA ALA A 202 3.44 -4.42 1.24
C ALA A 202 2.21 -4.80 2.03
N ALA A 203 2.42 -5.52 3.13
CA ALA A 203 1.36 -5.96 4.02
C ALA A 203 1.67 -5.56 5.46
N VAL A 204 0.64 -5.21 6.22
CA VAL A 204 0.72 -4.92 7.66
C VAL A 204 -0.42 -5.65 8.38
N CYS A 205 -0.08 -6.45 9.38
CA CYS A 205 -1.02 -7.10 10.29
C CYS A 205 -1.04 -6.37 11.62
N VAL A 206 -2.24 -6.13 12.16
CA VAL A 206 -2.45 -5.57 13.51
C VAL A 206 -2.58 -6.70 14.52
N LYS A 207 -1.82 -6.59 15.61
CA LYS A 207 -1.82 -7.49 16.77
C LYS A 207 -1.88 -6.73 18.09
#